data_AF-A0A7W1QDD1-F1
#
_entry.id   AF-A0A7W1QDD1-F1
#
_cell.length_a   1.000
_cell.length_b   1.000
_cell.length_c   1.000
_cell.angle_alpha   90.00
_cell.angle_beta   90.00
_cell.angle_gamma   90.00
#
_symmetry.space_group_name_H-M   'P 1'
#
loop_
_entity.id
_entity.type
_entity.pdbx_description
1 polymer ?
#
loop_
_entity_poly.entity_id
_entity_poly.type
_entity_poly.pdbx_seq_one_letter_code
_entity_poly.pdbx_strand_id
1 'polypeptide(L)' 'MNAGDGFQRPHPNTQRCADCGHVWFEGERRHEYAGESGEISVEDDAEAVCRLCLHKRRRKAPADDGDEVSYW' A
#
# COMPACT_ATOMS: atom_id res chain seq x y z
N MET A 1 13.07 12.76 32.29
CA MET A 1 13.00 11.30 32.10
C MET A 1 12.60 11.09 30.64
N ASN A 2 13.49 10.53 29.82
CA ASN A 2 13.40 10.51 28.37
C ASN A 2 12.70 9.24 27.85
N ALA A 3 11.93 9.45 26.77
CA ALA A 3 11.60 8.53 25.68
C ALA A 3 10.95 7.17 26.03
N GLY A 4 9.64 7.17 26.15
CA GLY A 4 8.79 6.02 25.86
C GLY A 4 8.00 6.27 24.58
N ASP A 5 8.65 6.67 23.49
CA ASP A 5 7.99 6.79 22.19
C ASP A 5 8.06 5.41 21.52
N GLY A 6 7.04 4.59 21.77
CA GLY A 6 6.86 3.37 20.99
C GLY A 6 6.79 3.77 19.53
N PHE A 7 7.71 3.25 18.71
CA PHE A 7 7.85 3.58 17.29
C PHE A 7 6.55 3.24 16.53
N GLN A 8 5.58 4.15 16.57
CA GLN A 8 4.33 3.99 15.86
C GLN A 8 4.52 4.61 14.48
N ARG A 9 4.46 3.77 13.44
CA ARG A 9 4.60 4.23 12.06
C ARG A 9 3.58 5.35 11.79
N PRO A 10 3.97 6.41 11.05
CA PRO A 10 3.05 7.47 10.69
C PRO A 10 1.84 6.91 9.95
N HIS A 11 0.70 7.56 10.03
CA HIS A 11 -0.49 7.11 9.32
C HIS A 11 -0.22 7.18 7.79
N PRO A 12 -0.61 6.18 6.98
CA PRO A 12 -0.21 6.13 5.57
C PRO A 12 -0.70 7.35 4.76
N ASN A 13 -1.85 7.94 5.12
CA ASN A 13 -2.35 9.17 4.48
C ASN A 13 -1.50 10.42 4.77
N THR A 14 -0.68 10.42 5.83
CA THR A 14 0.24 11.54 6.09
C THR A 14 1.50 11.44 5.26
N GLN A 15 1.68 10.34 4.51
CA GLN A 15 2.80 10.12 3.61
C GLN A 15 2.35 10.25 2.15
N ARG A 16 3.28 10.69 1.29
CA ARG A 16 3.07 10.66 -0.16
C ARG A 16 3.12 9.23 -0.67
N CYS A 17 2.36 8.93 -1.71
CA CYS A 17 2.42 7.65 -2.40
C CYS A 17 3.86 7.39 -2.90
N ALA A 18 4.46 6.28 -2.52
CA ALA A 18 5.83 5.93 -2.91
C ALA A 18 5.99 5.77 -4.43
N ASP A 19 4.97 5.27 -5.13
CA ASP A 19 5.00 5.05 -6.59
C ASP A 19 4.84 6.33 -7.42
N CYS A 20 3.89 7.20 -7.05
CA CYS A 20 3.47 8.31 -7.91
C CYS A 20 3.58 9.69 -7.26
N GLY A 21 3.99 9.76 -6.00
CA GLY A 21 4.13 11.01 -5.25
C GLY A 21 2.81 11.70 -4.86
N HIS A 22 1.65 11.08 -5.16
CA HIS A 22 0.33 11.61 -4.81
C HIS A 22 0.21 11.86 -3.30
N VAL A 23 -0.29 13.04 -2.94
CA VAL A 23 -0.63 13.42 -1.57
C VAL A 23 -2.11 13.13 -1.37
N TRP A 24 -2.45 12.46 -0.26
CA TRP A 24 -3.85 12.20 0.08
C TRP A 24 -4.56 13.48 0.53
N PHE A 25 -5.79 13.68 0.07
CA PHE A 25 -6.71 14.74 0.49
C PHE A 25 -7.98 14.17 1.16
N GLU A 26 -8.61 14.98 2.00
CA GLU A 26 -9.85 14.60 2.67
C GLU A 26 -10.97 14.28 1.66
N GLY A 27 -11.61 13.12 1.84
CA GLY A 27 -12.61 12.59 0.91
C GLY A 27 -12.07 11.57 -0.09
N GLU A 28 -10.75 11.43 -0.25
CA GLU A 28 -10.14 10.41 -1.11
C GLU A 28 -10.01 9.05 -0.41
N ARG A 29 -9.85 7.99 -1.22
CA ARG A 29 -9.52 6.66 -0.70
C ARG A 29 -8.16 6.74 0.00
N ARG A 30 -8.08 6.16 1.20
CA ARG A 30 -6.85 6.14 2.01
C ARG A 30 -5.69 5.46 1.27
N HIS A 31 -4.49 5.91 1.57
CA HIS A 31 -3.26 5.15 1.31
C HIS A 31 -3.24 3.88 2.18
N GLU A 32 -2.60 2.84 1.67
CA GLU A 32 -2.36 1.59 2.38
C GLU A 32 -0.86 1.31 2.43
N TYR A 33 -0.39 0.67 3.49
CA TYR A 33 0.97 0.14 3.52
C TYR A 33 1.00 -1.16 2.70
N ALA A 34 1.87 -1.23 1.71
CA ALA A 34 1.97 -2.39 0.84
C ALA A 34 3.40 -2.74 0.49
N GLY A 35 3.64 -4.04 0.31
CA GLY A 35 4.90 -4.55 -0.22
C GLY A 35 5.04 -4.31 -1.72
N GLU A 36 6.17 -4.74 -2.28
CA GLU A 36 6.48 -4.59 -3.71
C GLU A 36 5.44 -5.29 -4.61
N SER A 37 4.90 -6.43 -4.19
CA SER A 37 3.89 -7.20 -4.94
C SER A 37 2.47 -6.62 -4.79
N GLY A 38 2.29 -5.63 -3.91
CA GLY A 38 0.99 -4.99 -3.66
C GLY A 38 0.11 -5.72 -2.65
N GLU A 39 0.67 -6.66 -1.87
CA GLU A 39 0.02 -7.18 -0.67
C GLU A 39 0.00 -6.11 0.42
N ILE A 40 -1.10 -6.04 1.17
CA ILE A 40 -1.15 -5.13 2.33
C ILE A 40 -0.25 -5.73 3.40
N SER A 41 0.79 -5.00 3.78
CA SER A 41 1.77 -5.45 4.76
C SER A 41 1.96 -4.38 5.82
N VAL A 42 2.24 -4.84 7.04
CA VAL A 42 2.60 -3.99 8.19
C VAL A 42 4.09 -4.04 8.49
N GLU A 43 4.86 -4.81 7.70
CA GLU A 43 6.30 -4.94 7.82
C GLU A 43 7.00 -3.61 7.59
N ASP A 44 8.22 -3.49 8.11
CA ASP A 44 8.99 -2.24 8.13
C ASP A 44 9.27 -1.73 6.70
N ASP A 45 9.45 -2.64 5.75
CA ASP A 45 9.68 -2.37 4.33
C ASP A 45 8.41 -1.96 3.56
N ALA A 46 7.22 -2.11 4.15
CA ALA A 46 5.97 -1.79 3.46
C ALA A 46 5.87 -0.27 3.18
N GLU A 47 5.50 0.11 1.96
CA GLU A 47 5.46 1.51 1.55
C GLU A 47 4.03 2.06 1.54
N ALA A 48 3.86 3.34 1.88
CA ALA A 48 2.56 4.00 1.76
C ALA A 48 2.24 4.22 0.27
N VAL A 49 1.20 3.55 -0.22
CA VAL A 49 0.78 3.63 -1.63
C VAL A 49 -0.68 4.04 -1.76
N CYS A 50 -0.97 4.85 -2.77
CA CYS A 50 -2.35 5.17 -3.12
C CYS A 50 -3.05 3.95 -3.72
N ARG A 51 -4.38 3.93 -3.60
CA ARG A 51 -5.20 2.78 -4.00
C ARG A 51 -5.06 2.40 -5.47
N LEU A 52 -4.74 3.37 -6.33
CA LEU A 52 -4.48 3.15 -7.75
C LEU A 52 -3.15 2.44 -7.99
N CYS A 53 -2.08 2.87 -7.32
CA CYS A 53 -0.77 2.23 -7.41
C CYS A 53 -0.79 0.84 -6.77
N LEU A 54 -1.49 0.69 -5.64
CA LEU A 54 -1.72 -0.62 -5.02
C LEU A 54 -2.37 -1.61 -5.99
N HIS A 55 -3.43 -1.20 -6.68
CA HIS A 55 -4.11 -2.02 -7.67
C HIS A 55 -3.18 -2.40 -8.83
N LYS A 56 -2.29 -1.49 -9.24
CA LYS A 56 -1.29 -1.75 -10.28
C LYS A 56 -0.23 -2.76 -9.82
N ARG A 57 0.25 -2.67 -8.58
CA ARG A 57 1.18 -3.66 -7.99
C ARG A 57 0.55 -5.06 -7.97
N ARG A 58 -0.69 -5.17 -7.49
CA ARG A 58 -1.43 -6.45 -7.46
C ARG A 58 -1.64 -7.11 -8.82
N ARG A 59 -1.76 -6.31 -9.88
CA ARG A 59 -1.85 -6.81 -11.27
C ARG A 59 -0.50 -7.21 -11.87
N LYS A 60 0.61 -6.75 -11.28
CA LYS A 60 1.98 -7.04 -11.72
C LYS A 60 2.60 -8.21 -10.97
N ALA A 61 2.13 -8.50 -9.75
CA ALA A 61 2.47 -9.75 -9.09
C ALA A 61 2.20 -10.90 -10.07
N PRO A 62 3.14 -11.84 -10.26
CA PRO A 62 2.91 -12.98 -11.13
C PRO A 62 1.63 -13.63 -10.64
N ALA A 63 0.61 -13.68 -11.50
CA ALA A 63 -0.55 -14.49 -11.23
C ALA A 63 -0.01 -15.88 -10.91
N ASP A 64 -0.30 -16.39 -9.72
CA ASP A 64 -0.33 -17.82 -9.52
C ASP A 64 -1.30 -18.33 -10.61
N ASP A 65 -0.74 -18.99 -11.61
CA ASP A 65 -1.41 -19.43 -12.83
C ASP A 65 -2.40 -20.54 -12.44
N GLY A 66 -3.56 -20.14 -11.94
CA GLY A 66 -4.48 -21.04 -11.24
C GLY A 66 -5.91 -20.54 -11.13
N ASP A 67 -6.35 -19.59 -11.96
CA ASP A 67 -7.77 -19.21 -12.03
C ASP A 67 -8.21 -19.02 -13.49
N GLU A 68 -8.62 -20.15 -14.09
CA GLU A 68 -9.46 -20.17 -15.30
C GLU A 68 -10.82 -19.52 -14.95
N VAL A 69 -10.92 -18.20 -15.04
CA VAL A 69 -12.22 -17.53 -15.09
C VAL A 69 -12.75 -17.52 -16.52
N SER A 70 -13.44 -18.60 -16.86
CA SER A 70 -14.36 -18.68 -17.99
C SER A 70 -15.53 -17.70 -17.78
N TYR A 71 -15.68 -16.73 -18.67
CA TYR A 71 -16.95 -16.02 -18.86
C TYR A 71 -17.75 -16.73 -19.97
N TRP A 72 -18.78 -17.49 -19.57
CA TRP A 72 -19.90 -17.90 -20.41
C TRP A 72 -21.21 -17.51 -19.73
#